data_AF-U3CMG9-F1
#
_entry.id   AF-U3CMG9-F1
#
_cell.length_a   1.000
_cell.length_b   1.000
_cell.length_c   1.000
_cell.angle_alpha   90.00
_cell.angle_beta   90.00
_cell.angle_gamma   90.00
#
_symmetry.space_group_name_H-M   'P 1'
#
loop_
_entity.id
_entity.type
_entity.pdbx_description
1 polymer ?
#
loop_
_entity_poly.entity_id
_entity_poly.type
_entity_poly.pdbx_seq_one_letter_code
_entity_poly.pdbx_strand_id
1 'polypeptide(L)' 'MSEPTSPLDDAPDDIKLAVDLIYLFESNEVDIDTALSALEIVKNDLLAKQRQT' A
#
# COMPACT_ATOMS: atom_id res chain seq x y z
N MET A 1 -24.07 -19.86 8.78
CA MET A 1 -22.96 -19.13 9.43
C MET A 1 -22.65 -17.97 8.51
N SER A 2 -22.93 -16.74 8.94
CA SER A 2 -22.54 -15.56 8.18
C SER A 2 -21.13 -15.23 8.65
N GLU A 3 -20.12 -15.57 7.84
CA GLU A 3 -18.77 -15.06 8.05
C GLU A 3 -18.83 -13.53 8.02
N PRO A 4 -18.21 -12.82 8.97
CA PRO A 4 -18.13 -11.37 8.89
C PRO A 4 -17.27 -11.03 7.68
N THR A 5 -17.90 -10.55 6.61
CA THR A 5 -17.23 -9.94 5.47
C THR A 5 -16.35 -8.83 6.04
N SER A 6 -15.04 -8.98 5.90
CA SER A 6 -14.14 -7.97 6.44
C SER A 6 -14.39 -6.71 5.62
N PRO A 7 -14.46 -5.50 6.22
CA PRO A 7 -14.73 -4.26 5.49
C PRO A 7 -13.75 -3.98 4.33
N LEU A 8 -12.62 -4.69 4.32
CA LEU A 8 -11.61 -4.67 3.27
C LEU A 8 -11.97 -5.51 2.06
N ASP A 9 -12.84 -6.51 2.14
CA ASP A 9 -13.14 -7.41 1.02
C ASP A 9 -13.83 -6.68 -0.15
N ASP A 10 -14.66 -5.67 0.17
CA ASP A 10 -15.35 -4.81 -0.79
C ASP A 10 -14.62 -3.50 -1.10
N ALA A 11 -13.43 -3.27 -0.51
CA ALA A 11 -12.67 -2.04 -0.74
C ALA A 11 -12.05 -2.01 -2.15
N PRO A 12 -11.84 -0.81 -2.74
CA PRO A 12 -11.05 -0.64 -3.96
C PRO A 12 -9.64 -1.22 -3.83
N ASP A 13 -9.07 -1.69 -4.94
CA ASP A 13 -7.77 -2.37 -4.96
C ASP A 13 -6.63 -1.50 -4.42
N ASP A 14 -6.67 -0.19 -4.66
CA ASP A 14 -5.70 0.78 -4.14
C ASP A 14 -5.77 0.91 -2.62
N ILE A 15 -6.98 0.84 -2.05
CA ILE A 15 -7.19 0.88 -0.59
C ILE A 15 -6.67 -0.41 0.05
N LYS A 16 -6.97 -1.58 -0.53
CA LYS A 16 -6.47 -2.87 -0.05
C LYS A 16 -4.94 -2.89 -0.04
N LEU A 17 -4.31 -2.48 -1.15
CA LEU A 17 -2.86 -2.41 -1.27
C LEU A 17 -2.24 -1.44 -0.26
N ALA A 18 -2.86 -0.27 -0.04
CA ALA A 18 -2.37 0.68 0.96
C ALA A 18 -2.37 0.08 2.37
N VAL A 19 -3.43 -0.67 2.72
CA VAL A 19 -3.53 -1.35 4.03
C VAL A 19 -2.45 -2.43 4.17
N ASP A 20 -2.23 -3.24 3.13
CA ASP A 20 -1.17 -4.25 3.14
C ASP A 20 0.22 -3.63 3.31
N LEU A 21 0.49 -2.51 2.64
CA LEU A 21 1.76 -1.79 2.76
C LEU A 21 1.95 -1.21 4.16
N ILE A 22 0.91 -0.63 4.76
CA ILE A 22 0.95 -0.12 6.14
C ILE A 22 1.27 -1.26 7.11
N TYR A 23 0.55 -2.38 6.99
CA TYR A 23 0.79 -3.56 7.83
C TYR A 23 2.24 -4.06 7.69
N LEU A 24 2.79 -4.08 6.47
CA LEU A 24 4.16 -4.49 6.21
C LEU A 24 5.17 -3.55 6.87
N PHE A 25 4.98 -2.22 6.77
CA PHE A 25 5.88 -1.25 7.39
C PHE A 25 5.85 -1.34 8.92
N GLU A 26 4.65 -1.45 9.51
CA GLU A 26 4.49 -1.61 10.96
C GLU A 26 5.09 -2.92 11.47
N SER A 27 4.84 -4.03 10.76
CA SER A 27 5.35 -5.36 11.14
C SER A 27 6.88 -5.47 11.07
N ASN A 28 7.53 -4.64 10.25
CA ASN A 28 8.98 -4.57 10.14
C ASN A 28 9.59 -3.40 10.94
N GLU A 29 8.80 -2.73 11.77
CA GLU A 29 9.23 -1.59 12.59
C GLU A 29 9.93 -0.50 11.76
N VAL A 30 9.46 -0.28 10.53
CA VAL A 30 10.05 0.71 9.63
C VAL A 30 9.71 2.12 10.13
N ASP A 31 10.73 2.94 10.30
CA ASP A 31 10.56 4.34 10.67
C ASP A 31 9.69 5.10 9.65
N ILE A 32 8.83 6.00 10.15
CA ILE A 32 7.82 6.70 9.34
C ILE A 32 8.48 7.52 8.24
N ASP A 33 9.55 8.26 8.54
CA ASP A 33 10.23 9.10 7.55
C ASP A 33 10.90 8.23 6.48
N THR A 34 11.42 7.07 6.88
CA THR A 34 11.98 6.08 5.96
C THR A 34 10.91 5.48 5.06
N ALA A 35 9.74 5.11 5.59
CA ALA A 35 8.62 4.57 4.82
C ALA A 35 8.08 5.59 3.81
N LEU A 36 7.90 6.85 4.23
CA LEU A 36 7.44 7.93 3.35
C LEU A 36 8.43 8.19 2.21
N SER A 37 9.73 8.22 2.51
CA SER A 37 10.79 8.37 1.50
C SER A 37 10.77 7.22 0.48
N ALA A 38 10.64 5.97 0.95
CA ALA A 38 10.54 4.80 0.08
C ALA A 38 9.28 4.83 -0.81
N LEU A 39 8.12 5.22 -0.26
CA LEU A 39 6.88 5.35 -1.03
C LEU A 39 6.98 6.41 -2.12
N GLU A 40 7.67 7.53 -1.89
CA GLU A 40 7.88 8.55 -2.92
C GLU A 40 8.80 8.04 -4.04
N ILE A 41 9.81 7.21 -3.73
CA ILE A 41 10.62 6.53 -4.75
C ILE A 41 9.77 5.59 -5.61
N VAL A 42 8.96 4.73 -4.97
CA VAL A 42 8.07 3.78 -5.66
C VAL A 42 7.08 4.51 -6.56
N LYS A 43 6.44 5.56 -6.05
CA LYS A 43 5.52 6.40 -6.83
C LYS A 43 6.20 6.99 -8.07
N ASN A 44 7.42 7.53 -7.91
CA ASN A 44 8.15 8.12 -9.02
C ASN A 44 8.54 7.09 -10.10
N ASP A 45 8.90 5.86 -9.69
CA ASP A 45 9.16 4.75 -10.61
C ASP A 45 7.90 4.34 -11.39
N LEU A 46 6.75 4.21 -10.71
CA LEU A 46 5.47 3.89 -11.35
C LEU A 46 5.04 4.98 -12.34
N LEU A 47 5.19 6.26 -11.98
CA LEU A 47 4.93 7.39 -12.88
C LEU A 47 5.87 7.38 -14.10
N ALA A 48 7.14 7.02 -13.92
CA ALA A 48 8.08 6.89 -15.02
C ALA A 48 7.66 5.76 -15.98
N LYS A 49 7.24 4.61 -15.46
CA LYS A 49 6.72 3.48 -16.26
C LYS A 49 5.42 3.82 -16.99
N GLN A 50 4.50 4.53 -16.34
CA GLN A 50 3.25 4.98 -16.96
C GLN A 50 3.51 5.87 -18.18
N ARG A 51 4.55 6.72 -18.15
CA ARG A 51 4.94 7.57 -19.29
C ARG A 51 5.65 6.81 -20.43
N GLN A 52 6.10 5.59 -20.19
CA GLN A 52 6.74 4.72 -21.18
C GLN A 52 5.75 3.79 -21.89
N THR A 53 4.46 3.89 -21.55
CA THR A 53 3.35 3.11 -22.15
C THR A 53 2.58 4.00 -23.13
#